data_AF-A0A939R7W6-F1
#
_entry.id   AF-A0A939R7W6-F1
#
_cell.length_a   1.000
_cell.length_b   1.000
_cell.length_c   1.000
_cell.angle_alpha   90.00
_cell.angle_beta   90.00
_cell.angle_gamma   90.00
#
_symmetry.space_group_name_H-M   'P 1'
#
loop_
_entity.id
_entity.type
_entity.pdbx_description
1 polymer ?
#
loop_
_entity_poly.entity_id
_entity_poly.type
_entity_poly.pdbx_seq_one_letter_code
_entity_poly.pdbx_strand_id
1 'polypeptide(L)'
;IAGLLKKYPLPLDADTEENGNEGNADFEYWDLCAKAREDYRSVVYKPLCGRMKTISAGEAAEFLDAVIARLDAGIEKAVKLFDGRIPTYFTFEPTAYDEHVNKEEQRIYVSVKGFKAHPLPRFLEGPARYLSMKSECVDRSAADAEKVHEDVLSSGLYDSKLKMFKTSESIEDLSLQYGRIRAFTPGWLERESIFLHMEYKYLYALLKNGLYDEFYDAMQTAFIPFMDPGVYGRSILENSSFIASSANPDERVHGRGFVARLSGSTTEVISMYIRMFAGDRLFTVGENGLEIRFAPALKGSFFKEDGTAAWTFMGQCRIVYHNASRRSTYGDGAARITSMKLLTTQGKVIESEGDTLSGEYAEMLRAGGIVRIDAVLE
;
A
#
# COMPACT_ATOMS: atom_id res chain seq x y z
N ILE A 1 5.38 -18.21 -22.25
CA ILE A 1 4.93 -17.87 -20.88
C ILE A 1 3.49 -18.31 -20.64
N ALA A 2 2.49 -17.90 -21.43
CA ALA A 2 1.10 -18.39 -21.29
C ALA A 2 0.99 -19.94 -21.26
N GLY A 3 1.66 -20.64 -22.18
CA GLY A 3 1.73 -22.11 -22.16
C GLY A 3 2.49 -22.70 -20.96
N LEU A 4 3.43 -21.95 -20.36
CA LEU A 4 4.12 -22.37 -19.14
C LEU A 4 3.21 -22.23 -17.91
N LEU A 5 2.44 -21.14 -17.84
CA LEU A 5 1.44 -20.94 -16.79
C LEU A 5 0.35 -22.02 -16.82
N LYS A 6 -0.06 -22.47 -18.02
CA LYS A 6 -1.00 -23.62 -18.19
C LYS A 6 -0.34 -24.97 -17.86
N LYS A 7 0.97 -25.14 -18.07
CA LYS A 7 1.72 -26.40 -17.80
C LYS A 7 2.06 -26.59 -16.32
N TYR A 8 2.26 -25.51 -15.57
CA TYR A 8 2.52 -25.53 -14.12
C TYR A 8 1.44 -24.73 -13.38
N PRO A 9 0.18 -25.22 -13.35
CA PRO A 9 -0.92 -24.52 -12.69
C PRO A 9 -0.76 -24.62 -11.17
N LEU A 10 -0.53 -23.48 -10.50
CA LEU A 10 -0.54 -23.25 -9.03
C LEU A 10 0.38 -24.21 -8.22
N PRO A 11 0.80 -23.85 -6.98
CA PRO A 11 1.57 -24.77 -6.15
C PRO A 11 0.67 -25.95 -5.75
N LEU A 12 1.16 -27.16 -6.03
CA LEU A 12 0.69 -28.38 -5.36
C LEU A 12 1.04 -28.23 -3.87
N ASP A 13 0.02 -28.40 -3.04
CA ASP A 13 -0.08 -28.44 -1.59
C ASP A 13 1.11 -28.00 -0.71
N ALA A 14 0.78 -27.20 0.31
CA ALA A 14 1.71 -26.72 1.34
C ALA A 14 2.12 -27.79 2.38
N ASP A 15 1.71 -29.05 2.20
CA ASP A 15 1.88 -30.13 3.19
C ASP A 15 2.72 -31.29 2.66
N THR A 16 3.99 -31.04 2.28
CA THR A 16 5.00 -32.11 2.16
C THR A 16 6.31 -31.73 2.84
N GLU A 17 6.25 -31.38 4.13
CA GLU A 17 7.33 -31.78 5.03
C GLU A 17 7.21 -33.30 5.24
N GLU A 18 7.97 -34.04 4.44
CA GLU A 18 8.41 -35.45 4.60
C GLU A 18 8.35 -36.16 3.25
N ASN A 19 9.37 -35.91 2.42
CA ASN A 19 10.12 -36.92 1.67
C ASN A 19 10.95 -36.21 0.60
N GLY A 20 12.27 -36.34 0.69
CA GLY A 20 13.25 -35.71 -0.20
C GLY A 20 13.26 -36.27 -1.63
N ASN A 21 12.12 -36.32 -2.32
CA ASN A 21 12.05 -36.74 -3.71
C ASN A 21 10.81 -36.26 -4.51
N GLU A 22 10.15 -35.16 -4.12
CA GLU A 22 9.26 -34.43 -5.04
C GLU A 22 10.08 -33.40 -5.82
N GLY A 23 10.45 -33.77 -7.04
CA GLY A 23 11.20 -32.93 -7.97
C GLY A 23 10.42 -31.66 -8.40
N ASN A 24 10.58 -30.58 -7.64
CA ASN A 24 11.04 -29.28 -8.12
C ASN A 24 10.19 -28.50 -9.15
N ALA A 25 8.86 -28.65 -9.17
CA ALA A 25 7.99 -27.91 -10.11
C ALA A 25 8.14 -26.37 -10.02
N ASP A 26 8.34 -25.82 -8.82
CA ASP A 26 8.56 -24.39 -8.62
C ASP A 26 9.89 -23.90 -9.18
N PHE A 27 10.96 -24.67 -8.99
CA PHE A 27 12.26 -24.37 -9.59
C PHE A 27 12.22 -24.55 -11.11
N GLU A 28 11.57 -25.61 -11.62
CA GLU A 28 11.46 -25.83 -13.06
C GLU A 28 10.71 -24.66 -13.72
N TYR A 29 9.62 -24.19 -13.10
CA TYR A 29 8.97 -22.96 -13.53
C TYR A 29 9.91 -21.75 -13.47
N TRP A 30 10.61 -21.54 -12.35
CA TRP A 30 11.54 -20.43 -12.19
C TRP A 30 12.63 -20.45 -13.27
N ASP A 31 13.22 -21.60 -13.56
CA ASP A 31 14.28 -21.80 -14.54
C ASP A 31 13.76 -21.55 -15.96
N LEU A 32 12.57 -22.06 -16.31
CA LEU A 32 11.93 -21.80 -17.59
C LEU A 32 11.59 -20.31 -17.79
N CYS A 33 11.11 -19.63 -16.74
CA CYS A 33 10.83 -18.20 -16.77
C CYS A 33 12.11 -17.36 -16.86
N ALA A 34 13.16 -17.73 -16.12
CA ALA A 34 14.46 -17.09 -16.18
C ALA A 34 15.07 -17.24 -17.58
N LYS A 35 15.06 -18.46 -18.14
CA LYS A 35 15.50 -18.72 -19.50
C LYS A 35 14.72 -17.91 -20.53
N ALA A 36 13.38 -17.89 -20.46
CA ALA A 36 12.56 -17.11 -21.38
C ALA A 36 12.88 -15.61 -21.32
N ARG A 37 13.17 -15.07 -20.12
CA ARG A 37 13.58 -13.67 -19.93
C ARG A 37 14.95 -13.38 -20.55
N GLU A 38 15.93 -14.26 -20.37
CA GLU A 38 17.27 -14.09 -20.96
C GLU A 38 17.24 -14.27 -22.48
N ASP A 39 16.47 -15.23 -22.99
CA ASP A 39 16.22 -15.40 -24.43
C ASP A 39 15.61 -14.11 -25.02
N TYR A 40 14.63 -13.51 -24.34
CA TYR A 40 14.06 -12.21 -24.74
C TYR A 40 15.10 -11.07 -24.71
N ARG A 41 15.88 -10.94 -23.64
CA ARG A 41 16.97 -9.94 -23.51
C ARG A 41 17.99 -10.04 -24.64
N SER A 42 18.37 -11.27 -25.01
CA SER A 42 19.32 -11.53 -26.10
C SER A 42 18.86 -11.00 -27.47
N VAL A 43 17.54 -10.86 -27.64
CA VAL A 43 16.91 -10.31 -28.84
C VAL A 43 16.76 -8.79 -28.73
N VAL A 44 16.26 -8.26 -27.60
CA VAL A 44 15.94 -6.83 -27.48
C VAL A 44 17.14 -5.91 -27.21
N TYR A 45 18.29 -6.46 -26.81
CA TYR A 45 19.54 -5.70 -26.75
C TYR A 45 20.19 -5.50 -28.13
N LYS A 46 19.58 -6.05 -29.19
CA LYS A 46 19.92 -5.79 -30.59
C LYS A 46 18.85 -4.89 -31.21
N PRO A 47 19.14 -4.21 -32.34
CA PRO A 47 18.12 -3.45 -33.07
C PRO A 47 16.88 -4.30 -33.38
N LEU A 48 15.72 -3.83 -32.95
CA LEU A 48 14.45 -4.51 -33.19
C LEU A 48 14.06 -4.41 -34.67
N CYS A 49 13.52 -5.48 -35.23
CA CYS A 49 13.10 -5.51 -36.64
C CYS A 49 11.85 -4.68 -36.96
N GLY A 50 11.20 -4.08 -35.96
CA GLY A 50 9.98 -3.27 -36.11
C GLY A 50 8.70 -4.04 -36.47
N ARG A 51 8.78 -5.37 -36.68
CA ARG A 51 7.60 -6.20 -36.95
C ARG A 51 6.74 -6.34 -35.70
N MET A 52 5.46 -6.02 -35.83
CA MET A 52 4.46 -6.16 -34.78
C MET A 52 3.61 -7.40 -35.03
N LYS A 53 3.16 -8.04 -33.95
CA LYS A 53 2.19 -9.14 -34.00
C LYS A 53 0.93 -8.69 -33.26
N THR A 54 -0.22 -8.81 -33.92
CA THR A 54 -1.52 -8.59 -33.29
C THR A 54 -1.83 -9.75 -32.34
N ILE A 55 -2.24 -9.41 -31.12
CA ILE A 55 -2.79 -10.34 -30.13
C ILE A 55 -4.21 -9.90 -29.83
N SER A 56 -5.11 -10.86 -29.60
CA SER A 56 -6.48 -10.53 -29.21
C SER A 56 -6.54 -10.08 -27.76
N ALA A 57 -7.53 -9.27 -27.42
CA ALA A 57 -7.80 -8.89 -26.03
C ALA A 57 -8.10 -10.12 -25.15
N GLY A 58 -8.78 -11.14 -25.71
CA GLY A 58 -9.06 -12.40 -25.00
C GLY A 58 -7.79 -13.18 -24.66
N GLU A 59 -6.85 -13.32 -25.60
CA GLU A 59 -5.56 -13.98 -25.33
C GLU A 59 -4.73 -13.22 -24.28
N ALA A 60 -4.79 -11.89 -24.29
CA ALA A 60 -4.11 -11.07 -23.28
C ALA A 60 -4.76 -11.22 -21.90
N ALA A 61 -6.09 -11.23 -21.82
CA ALA A 61 -6.84 -11.44 -20.59
C ALA A 61 -6.55 -12.81 -19.99
N GLU A 62 -6.67 -13.90 -20.77
CA GLU A 62 -6.34 -15.26 -20.31
C GLU A 62 -4.92 -15.37 -19.74
N PHE A 63 -3.96 -14.67 -20.35
CA PHE A 63 -2.58 -14.64 -19.84
C PHE A 63 -2.49 -13.90 -18.50
N LEU A 64 -3.14 -12.75 -18.37
CA LEU A 64 -3.14 -11.95 -17.15
C LEU A 64 -3.84 -12.70 -16.00
N ASP A 65 -4.96 -13.36 -16.27
CA ASP A 65 -5.68 -14.17 -15.26
C ASP A 65 -4.79 -15.29 -14.73
N ALA A 66 -4.05 -15.97 -15.62
CA ALA A 66 -3.09 -17.00 -15.21
C ALA A 66 -1.91 -16.44 -14.39
N VAL A 67 -1.49 -15.20 -14.65
CA VAL A 67 -0.48 -14.51 -13.82
C VAL A 67 -1.05 -14.17 -12.46
N ILE A 68 -2.28 -13.63 -12.38
CA ILE A 68 -2.96 -13.28 -11.14
C ILE A 68 -3.10 -14.52 -10.25
N ALA A 69 -3.66 -15.61 -10.77
CA ALA A 69 -3.84 -16.84 -10.02
C ALA A 69 -2.52 -17.36 -9.44
N ARG A 70 -1.43 -17.31 -10.21
CA ARG A 70 -0.11 -17.73 -9.73
C ARG A 70 0.45 -16.80 -8.64
N LEU A 71 0.25 -15.49 -8.77
CA LEU A 71 0.67 -14.53 -7.75
C LEU A 71 -0.12 -14.73 -6.44
N ASP A 72 -1.43 -14.95 -6.52
CA ASP A 72 -2.29 -15.19 -5.36
C ASP A 72 -1.84 -16.43 -4.59
N ALA A 73 -1.60 -17.55 -5.28
CA ALA A 73 -1.08 -18.75 -4.62
C ALA A 73 0.36 -18.59 -4.10
N GLY A 74 1.18 -17.75 -4.75
CA GLY A 74 2.50 -17.38 -4.23
C GLY A 74 2.41 -16.58 -2.92
N ILE A 75 1.41 -15.69 -2.80
CA ILE A 75 1.13 -14.93 -1.58
C ILE A 75 0.68 -15.88 -0.46
N GLU A 76 -0.26 -16.79 -0.74
CA GLU A 76 -0.71 -17.79 0.24
C GLU A 76 0.44 -18.66 0.75
N LYS A 77 1.29 -19.15 -0.17
CA LYS A 77 2.48 -19.92 0.19
C LYS A 77 3.46 -19.11 1.04
N ALA A 78 3.70 -17.85 0.70
CA ALA A 78 4.57 -16.96 1.47
C ALA A 78 4.04 -16.73 2.89
N VAL A 79 2.73 -16.54 3.06
CA VAL A 79 2.08 -16.40 4.37
C VAL A 79 2.21 -17.68 5.20
N LYS A 80 1.98 -18.85 4.59
CA LYS A 80 2.16 -20.15 5.27
C LYS A 80 3.61 -20.37 5.72
N LEU A 81 4.59 -20.04 4.87
CA LEU A 81 6.02 -20.12 5.18
C LEU A 81 6.46 -19.20 6.34
N PHE A 82 5.60 -18.26 6.73
CA PHE A 82 5.86 -17.31 7.81
C PHE A 82 4.85 -17.44 8.95
N ASP A 83 4.45 -18.68 9.26
CA ASP A 83 3.53 -19.04 10.35
C ASP A 83 2.18 -18.30 10.28
N GLY A 84 1.67 -18.07 9.08
CA GLY A 84 0.40 -17.35 8.87
C GLY A 84 0.52 -15.83 8.96
N ARG A 85 1.73 -15.28 9.19
CA ARG A 85 1.97 -13.82 9.22
C ARG A 85 2.41 -13.32 7.86
N ILE A 86 2.22 -12.03 7.58
CA ILE A 86 2.58 -11.44 6.29
C ILE A 86 4.10 -11.19 6.21
N PRO A 87 4.85 -11.92 5.37
CA PRO A 87 6.29 -11.67 5.19
C PRO A 87 6.53 -10.45 4.29
N THR A 88 7.78 -10.00 4.19
CA THR A 88 8.16 -8.95 3.21
C THR A 88 9.23 -9.42 2.25
N TYR A 89 10.34 -9.95 2.77
CA TYR A 89 11.49 -10.34 1.98
C TYR A 89 11.90 -11.76 2.33
N PHE A 90 12.47 -12.42 1.33
CA PHE A 90 13.06 -13.74 1.45
C PHE A 90 14.47 -13.70 0.89
N THR A 91 15.36 -14.50 1.46
CA THR A 91 16.57 -14.95 0.77
C THR A 91 16.42 -16.38 0.31
N PHE A 92 17.16 -16.73 -0.72
CA PHE A 92 17.11 -18.06 -1.31
C PHE A 92 18.52 -18.64 -1.30
N GLU A 93 18.71 -19.72 -0.56
CA GLU A 93 19.97 -20.46 -0.47
C GLU A 93 20.00 -21.56 -1.53
N PRO A 94 21.02 -21.65 -2.39
CA PRO A 94 21.21 -22.78 -3.29
C PRO A 94 21.42 -24.07 -2.48
N THR A 95 20.56 -25.07 -2.67
CA THR A 95 20.67 -26.37 -1.98
C THR A 95 21.32 -27.46 -2.81
N ALA A 96 21.33 -27.28 -4.13
CA ALA A 96 21.98 -28.16 -5.09
C ALA A 96 22.46 -27.35 -6.30
N TYR A 97 23.66 -27.62 -6.81
CA TYR A 97 24.19 -26.94 -8.00
C TYR A 97 25.32 -27.74 -8.66
N ASP A 98 25.47 -27.56 -9.97
CA ASP A 98 26.63 -28.05 -10.73
C ASP A 98 27.65 -26.92 -10.89
N GLU A 99 28.94 -27.21 -10.66
CA GLU A 99 30.02 -26.26 -10.90
C GLU A 99 30.59 -26.39 -12.32
N HIS A 100 30.85 -25.25 -12.94
CA HIS A 100 31.44 -25.12 -14.27
C HIS A 100 32.68 -24.25 -14.19
N VAL A 101 33.85 -24.87 -14.31
CA VAL A 101 35.13 -24.16 -14.21
C VAL A 101 35.48 -23.56 -15.57
N ASN A 102 35.48 -22.22 -15.67
CA ASN A 102 36.04 -21.51 -16.80
C ASN A 102 37.54 -21.22 -16.53
N LYS A 103 38.40 -22.01 -17.16
CA LYS A 103 39.86 -21.90 -17.00
C LYS A 103 40.45 -20.65 -17.65
N GLU A 104 39.81 -20.08 -18.68
CA GLU A 104 40.32 -18.88 -19.35
C GLU A 104 40.08 -17.63 -18.51
N GLU A 105 38.91 -17.55 -17.86
CA GLU A 105 38.53 -16.40 -17.01
C GLU A 105 38.92 -16.57 -15.53
N GLN A 106 39.44 -17.74 -15.16
CA GLN A 106 39.74 -18.12 -13.77
C GLN A 106 38.53 -17.93 -12.85
N ARG A 107 37.35 -18.37 -13.33
CA ARG A 107 36.06 -18.24 -12.63
C ARG A 107 35.32 -19.56 -12.57
N ILE A 108 34.58 -19.74 -11.48
CA ILE A 108 33.63 -20.84 -11.32
C ILE A 108 32.23 -20.26 -11.57
N TYR A 109 31.50 -20.87 -12.49
CA TYR A 109 30.09 -20.62 -12.72
C TYR A 109 29.29 -21.76 -12.10
N VAL A 110 28.09 -21.49 -11.61
CA VAL A 110 27.22 -22.52 -11.03
C VAL A 110 25.90 -22.60 -11.77
N SER A 111 25.43 -23.81 -12.02
CA SER A 111 24.04 -24.07 -12.42
C SER A 111 23.29 -24.59 -11.21
N VAL A 112 22.57 -23.70 -10.54
CA VAL A 112 21.73 -24.08 -9.41
C VAL A 112 20.64 -25.05 -9.87
N LYS A 113 20.30 -26.01 -9.02
CA LYS A 113 19.28 -27.05 -9.22
C LYS A 113 18.19 -27.02 -8.15
N GLY A 114 18.36 -26.26 -7.08
CA GLY A 114 17.37 -26.13 -6.02
C GLY A 114 17.66 -24.92 -5.14
N PHE A 115 16.60 -24.36 -4.57
CA PHE A 115 16.68 -23.27 -3.60
C PHE A 115 15.88 -23.61 -2.36
N LYS A 116 16.37 -23.19 -1.20
CA LYS A 116 15.60 -23.10 0.03
C LYS A 116 15.32 -21.64 0.35
N ALA A 117 14.04 -21.30 0.52
CA ALA A 117 13.62 -19.97 0.91
C ALA A 117 13.79 -19.78 2.43
N HIS A 118 14.34 -18.63 2.82
CA HIS A 118 14.48 -18.20 4.20
C HIS A 118 13.80 -16.84 4.35
N PRO A 119 12.73 -16.72 5.16
CA PRO A 119 12.10 -15.44 5.39
C PRO A 119 13.02 -14.53 6.23
N LEU A 120 13.00 -13.24 5.93
CA LEU A 120 13.69 -12.23 6.71
C LEU A 120 12.76 -11.65 7.79
N PRO A 121 13.30 -11.00 8.84
CA PRO A 121 12.51 -10.18 9.76
C PRO A 121 11.57 -9.25 9.01
N ARG A 122 10.36 -9.02 9.54
CA ARG A 122 9.33 -8.30 8.79
C ARG A 122 9.68 -6.84 8.60
N PHE A 123 9.16 -6.30 7.51
CA PHE A 123 9.13 -4.87 7.23
C PHE A 123 7.68 -4.43 7.12
N LEU A 124 7.39 -3.18 7.51
CA LEU A 124 6.04 -2.62 7.43
C LEU A 124 5.51 -2.59 5.99
N GLU A 125 6.41 -2.61 4.99
CA GLU A 125 6.04 -2.74 3.58
C GLU A 125 5.19 -3.97 3.31
N GLY A 126 5.49 -5.14 3.90
CA GLY A 126 4.71 -6.36 3.66
C GLY A 126 3.23 -6.19 3.99
N PRO A 127 2.87 -5.92 5.25
CA PRO A 127 1.49 -5.63 5.66
C PRO A 127 0.85 -4.47 4.88
N ALA A 128 1.55 -3.35 4.68
CA ALA A 128 1.00 -2.21 3.94
C ALA A 128 0.65 -2.55 2.48
N ARG A 129 1.51 -3.31 1.80
CA ARG A 129 1.28 -3.77 0.43
C ARG A 129 0.17 -4.81 0.37
N TYR A 130 0.18 -5.76 1.30
CA TYR A 130 -0.85 -6.78 1.42
C TYR A 130 -2.24 -6.13 1.54
N LEU A 131 -2.40 -5.18 2.46
CA LEU A 131 -3.63 -4.40 2.64
C LEU A 131 -3.95 -3.49 1.45
N SER A 132 -2.94 -3.00 0.72
CA SER A 132 -3.16 -2.11 -0.43
C SER A 132 -3.62 -2.83 -1.70
N MET A 133 -3.46 -4.14 -1.80
CA MET A 133 -3.91 -4.92 -2.95
C MET A 133 -5.44 -5.09 -2.90
N LYS A 134 -6.15 -4.66 -3.94
CA LYS A 134 -7.54 -5.07 -4.23
C LYS A 134 -7.45 -6.10 -5.35
N SER A 135 -7.84 -7.34 -5.10
CA SER A 135 -8.02 -8.36 -6.15
C SER A 135 -9.52 -8.68 -6.21
N GLU A 136 -10.09 -8.77 -7.41
CA GLU A 136 -11.47 -9.27 -7.58
C GLU A 136 -11.61 -10.73 -7.09
N CYS A 137 -10.49 -11.46 -7.00
CA CYS A 137 -10.43 -12.84 -6.54
C CYS A 137 -10.16 -12.99 -5.04
N VAL A 138 -9.67 -11.94 -4.37
CA VAL A 138 -9.40 -11.94 -2.93
C VAL A 138 -10.13 -10.75 -2.32
N ASP A 139 -11.42 -10.97 -2.06
CA ASP A 139 -12.25 -10.03 -1.29
C ASP A 139 -11.80 -10.12 0.18
N ARG A 140 -10.79 -9.32 0.54
CA ARG A 140 -10.31 -9.27 1.92
C ARG A 140 -11.32 -8.51 2.74
N SER A 141 -11.97 -9.22 3.65
CA SER A 141 -12.93 -8.63 4.57
C SER A 141 -12.24 -7.61 5.47
N ALA A 142 -13.00 -6.65 6.01
CA ALA A 142 -12.51 -5.75 7.05
C ALA A 142 -11.89 -6.54 8.23
N ALA A 143 -12.49 -7.69 8.58
CA ALA A 143 -11.98 -8.58 9.63
C ALA A 143 -10.59 -9.16 9.33
N ASP A 144 -10.22 -9.37 8.06
CA ASP A 144 -8.86 -9.83 7.72
C ASP A 144 -7.85 -8.69 7.80
N ALA A 145 -8.27 -7.48 7.43
CA ALA A 145 -7.43 -6.29 7.61
C ALA A 145 -7.22 -5.96 9.10
N GLU A 146 -8.23 -6.15 9.95
CA GLU A 146 -8.14 -6.02 11.40
C GLU A 146 -7.11 -7.00 11.99
N LYS A 147 -7.16 -8.29 11.62
CA LYS A 147 -6.16 -9.28 12.06
C LYS A 147 -4.73 -8.89 11.66
N VAL A 148 -4.54 -8.38 10.44
CA VAL A 148 -3.23 -7.88 9.99
C VAL A 148 -2.80 -6.68 10.83
N HIS A 149 -3.72 -5.79 11.20
CA HIS A 149 -3.43 -4.66 12.06
C HIS A 149 -3.03 -5.09 13.47
N GLU A 150 -3.77 -6.02 14.08
CA GLU A 150 -3.47 -6.59 15.39
C GLU A 150 -2.10 -7.32 15.41
N ASP A 151 -1.78 -8.08 14.36
CA ASP A 151 -0.47 -8.71 14.17
C ASP A 151 0.65 -7.65 14.10
N VAL A 152 0.44 -6.55 13.37
CA VAL A 152 1.41 -5.45 13.33
C VAL A 152 1.58 -4.81 14.72
N LEU A 153 0.50 -4.53 15.44
CA LEU A 153 0.55 -3.91 16.79
C LEU A 153 1.24 -4.80 17.83
N SER A 154 1.10 -6.13 17.70
CA SER A 154 1.74 -7.11 18.59
C SER A 154 3.17 -7.47 18.16
N SER A 155 3.64 -6.96 17.02
CA SER A 155 4.95 -7.26 16.47
C SER A 155 6.05 -6.27 16.86
N GLY A 156 7.28 -6.61 16.47
CA GLY A 156 8.40 -5.68 16.52
C GLY A 156 8.31 -4.52 15.53
N LEU A 157 7.26 -4.42 14.70
CA LEU A 157 7.02 -3.27 13.82
C LEU A 157 6.38 -2.10 14.56
N TYR A 158 5.70 -2.32 15.69
CA TYR A 158 5.08 -1.25 16.44
C TYR A 158 6.03 -0.71 17.52
N ASP A 159 6.22 0.60 17.53
CA ASP A 159 6.92 1.30 18.61
C ASP A 159 5.92 1.65 19.70
N SER A 160 5.88 0.87 20.76
CA SER A 160 4.92 1.05 21.86
C SER A 160 5.17 2.32 22.69
N LYS A 161 6.41 2.85 22.69
CA LYS A 161 6.75 4.09 23.41
C LYS A 161 6.20 5.30 22.67
N LEU A 162 6.38 5.35 21.36
CA LEU A 162 5.97 6.47 20.51
C LEU A 162 4.56 6.30 19.94
N LYS A 163 4.01 5.09 19.97
CA LYS A 163 2.74 4.70 19.33
C LYS A 163 2.76 4.92 17.81
N MET A 164 3.84 4.49 17.18
CA MET A 164 4.15 4.70 15.77
C MET A 164 4.66 3.41 15.12
N PHE A 165 4.74 3.37 13.79
CA PHE A 165 5.11 2.16 13.04
C PHE A 165 6.53 2.26 12.48
N LYS A 166 7.39 1.34 12.92
CA LYS A 166 8.77 1.20 12.45
C LYS A 166 8.81 0.55 11.08
N THR A 167 9.88 0.83 10.35
CA THR A 167 10.14 0.31 9.01
C THR A 167 10.34 -1.20 9.02
N SER A 168 10.96 -1.73 10.07
CA SER A 168 11.27 -3.15 10.22
C SER A 168 11.25 -3.59 11.68
N GLU A 169 11.09 -4.90 11.88
CA GLU A 169 11.50 -5.59 13.10
C GLU A 169 13.03 -5.53 13.23
N SER A 170 13.56 -6.04 14.35
CA SER A 170 15.01 -6.05 14.54
C SER A 170 15.70 -6.91 13.49
N ILE A 171 16.73 -6.34 12.87
CA ILE A 171 17.59 -7.03 11.91
C ILE A 171 18.99 -7.24 12.47
N GLU A 172 19.18 -7.15 13.79
CA GLU A 172 20.49 -7.27 14.44
C GLU A 172 21.19 -8.59 14.08
N ASP A 173 20.44 -9.68 13.96
CA ASP A 173 21.01 -10.99 13.65
C ASP A 173 21.33 -11.19 12.15
N LEU A 174 20.98 -10.22 11.28
CA LEU A 174 21.36 -10.26 9.87
C LEU A 174 22.80 -9.77 9.67
N SER A 175 23.50 -10.40 8.73
CA SER A 175 24.83 -9.95 8.31
C SER A 175 24.76 -8.72 7.37
N LEU A 176 25.89 -8.04 7.17
CA LEU A 176 25.99 -6.91 6.24
C LEU A 176 25.71 -7.28 4.77
N GLN A 177 25.73 -8.58 4.41
CA GLN A 177 25.45 -9.04 3.05
C GLN A 177 23.98 -8.85 2.64
N TYR A 178 23.06 -8.76 3.62
CA TYR A 178 21.64 -8.55 3.37
C TYR A 178 21.29 -7.12 2.95
N GLY A 179 22.23 -6.18 3.14
CA GLY A 179 22.10 -4.81 2.65
C GLY A 179 22.67 -3.78 3.59
N ARG A 180 22.97 -2.58 3.04
CA ARG A 180 23.57 -1.46 3.80
C ARG A 180 22.73 -1.02 5.00
N ILE A 181 21.43 -1.32 5.01
CA ILE A 181 20.50 -1.01 6.10
C ILE A 181 21.01 -1.53 7.45
N ARG A 182 21.68 -2.69 7.46
CA ARG A 182 22.25 -3.29 8.67
C ARG A 182 23.37 -2.47 9.30
N ALA A 183 24.03 -1.60 8.51
CA ALA A 183 25.11 -0.74 8.98
C ALA A 183 24.62 0.49 9.76
N PHE A 184 23.33 0.84 9.66
CA PHE A 184 22.76 1.93 10.45
C PHE A 184 22.55 1.49 11.91
N THR A 185 22.60 2.45 12.82
CA THR A 185 22.15 2.28 14.20
C THR A 185 20.65 1.92 14.19
N PRO A 186 20.17 0.99 15.04
CA PRO A 186 18.73 0.78 15.22
C PRO A 186 18.00 2.11 15.47
N GLY A 187 16.79 2.24 14.94
CA GLY A 187 16.01 3.48 15.04
C GLY A 187 16.57 4.64 14.23
N TRP A 188 17.43 4.39 13.23
CA TRP A 188 18.03 5.43 12.39
C TRP A 188 17.94 5.09 10.91
N LEU A 189 17.56 6.08 10.09
CA LEU A 189 17.36 5.93 8.65
C LEU A 189 16.47 4.71 8.34
N GLU A 190 16.77 3.89 7.33
CA GLU A 190 15.88 2.78 6.97
C GLU A 190 15.80 1.67 8.04
N ARG A 191 16.70 1.62 9.04
CA ARG A 191 16.77 0.55 10.03
C ARG A 191 15.94 0.85 11.27
N GLU A 192 14.83 0.13 11.45
CA GLU A 192 13.99 0.17 12.66
C GLU A 192 13.51 1.58 13.05
N SER A 193 13.68 2.60 12.21
CA SER A 193 13.13 3.94 12.44
C SER A 193 11.68 4.00 11.97
N ILE A 194 10.98 5.07 12.35
CA ILE A 194 9.65 5.39 11.82
C ILE A 194 9.85 6.20 10.54
N PHE A 195 9.82 5.55 9.38
CA PHE A 195 10.01 6.23 8.10
C PHE A 195 8.67 6.73 7.59
N LEU A 196 8.45 8.05 7.63
CA LEU A 196 7.10 8.64 7.49
C LEU A 196 6.38 8.21 6.21
N HIS A 197 7.12 8.08 5.10
CA HIS A 197 6.51 7.63 3.85
C HIS A 197 5.95 6.21 3.95
N MET A 198 6.61 5.29 4.67
CA MET A 198 6.13 3.92 4.84
C MET A 198 5.02 3.85 5.89
N GLU A 199 5.16 4.59 6.99
CA GLU A 199 4.11 4.71 8.00
C GLU A 199 2.81 5.26 7.38
N TYR A 200 2.88 6.34 6.61
CA TYR A 200 1.69 6.93 5.99
C TYR A 200 1.07 6.05 4.91
N LYS A 201 1.87 5.25 4.18
CA LYS A 201 1.33 4.20 3.30
C LYS A 201 0.54 3.16 4.07
N TYR A 202 1.02 2.77 5.25
CA TYR A 202 0.32 1.83 6.10
C TYR A 202 -0.98 2.43 6.62
N LEU A 203 -0.98 3.66 7.12
CA LEU A 203 -2.20 4.38 7.54
C LEU A 203 -3.20 4.53 6.38
N TYR A 204 -2.71 4.88 5.19
CA TYR A 204 -3.55 4.93 3.99
C TYR A 204 -4.15 3.56 3.65
N ALA A 205 -3.42 2.47 3.91
CA ALA A 205 -3.93 1.11 3.73
C ALA A 205 -5.02 0.74 4.75
N LEU A 206 -4.93 1.21 6.01
CA LEU A 206 -6.02 1.05 7.00
C LEU A 206 -7.28 1.77 6.53
N LEU A 207 -7.14 3.07 6.18
CA LEU A 207 -8.21 3.85 5.58
C LEU A 207 -8.76 3.17 4.32
N LYS A 208 -7.90 2.44 3.59
CA LYS A 208 -8.29 1.74 2.37
C LYS A 208 -9.22 0.57 2.56
N ASN A 209 -9.09 -0.12 3.68
CA ASN A 209 -9.85 -1.31 4.00
C ASN A 209 -11.01 -1.04 4.96
N GLY A 210 -11.33 0.23 5.21
CA GLY A 210 -12.46 0.61 6.07
C GLY A 210 -12.17 0.52 7.57
N LEU A 211 -10.91 0.32 7.96
CA LEU A 211 -10.43 0.37 9.34
C LEU A 211 -10.32 1.83 9.79
N TYR A 212 -11.47 2.49 9.85
CA TYR A 212 -11.55 3.93 10.07
C TYR A 212 -11.17 4.30 11.50
N ASP A 213 -11.64 3.55 12.50
CA ASP A 213 -11.33 3.85 13.89
C ASP A 213 -9.84 3.62 14.19
N GLU A 214 -9.26 2.52 13.71
CA GLU A 214 -7.82 2.23 13.81
C GLU A 214 -7.00 3.29 13.08
N PHE A 215 -7.43 3.71 11.89
CA PHE A 215 -6.79 4.80 11.14
C PHE A 215 -6.80 6.10 11.95
N TYR A 216 -7.95 6.51 12.49
CA TYR A 216 -8.06 7.76 13.22
C TYR A 216 -7.33 7.75 14.56
N ASP A 217 -7.28 6.60 15.22
CA ASP A 217 -6.54 6.43 16.48
C ASP A 217 -5.03 6.45 16.23
N ALA A 218 -4.54 5.75 15.21
CA ALA A 218 -3.15 5.82 14.77
C ALA A 218 -2.75 7.23 14.30
N MET A 219 -3.64 7.93 13.60
CA MET A 219 -3.40 9.29 13.11
C MET A 219 -3.05 10.26 14.25
N GLN A 220 -3.65 10.13 15.44
CA GLN A 220 -3.40 11.06 16.56
C GLN A 220 -1.94 11.05 17.04
N THR A 221 -1.22 9.96 16.83
CA THR A 221 0.18 9.82 17.26
C THR A 221 1.15 9.83 16.08
N ALA A 222 0.74 9.32 14.92
CA ALA A 222 1.59 9.19 13.75
C ALA A 222 1.72 10.49 12.93
N PHE A 223 0.66 11.29 12.85
CA PHE A 223 0.69 12.50 12.00
C PHE A 223 1.44 13.64 12.67
N ILE A 224 2.42 14.19 11.96
CA ILE A 224 3.26 15.29 12.43
C ILE A 224 2.48 16.46 13.06
N PRO A 225 1.35 16.94 12.51
CA PRO A 225 0.58 18.04 13.12
C PRO A 225 0.04 17.79 14.54
N PHE A 226 -0.05 16.53 14.98
CA PHE A 226 -0.54 16.18 16.32
C PHE A 226 0.58 15.84 17.31
N MET A 227 1.84 15.81 16.86
CA MET A 227 2.97 15.54 17.73
C MET A 227 3.28 16.72 18.64
N ASP A 228 3.91 16.43 19.79
CA ASP A 228 4.52 17.46 20.63
C ASP A 228 5.72 18.09 19.87
N PRO A 229 5.73 19.42 19.64
CA PRO A 229 6.80 20.08 18.88
C PRO A 229 8.16 20.03 19.58
N GLY A 230 8.20 19.95 20.91
CA GLY A 230 9.42 19.78 21.70
C GLY A 230 10.02 18.39 21.55
N VAL A 231 9.18 17.35 21.44
CA VAL A 231 9.62 15.98 21.12
C VAL A 231 10.02 15.84 19.66
N TYR A 232 9.18 16.32 18.72
CA TYR A 232 9.48 16.26 17.29
C TYR A 232 10.74 17.06 16.92
N GLY A 233 11.01 18.15 17.66
CA GLY A 233 12.21 18.96 17.53
C GLY A 233 12.28 19.77 16.24
N ARG A 234 11.14 19.93 15.54
CA ARG A 234 10.95 20.69 14.30
C ARG A 234 9.55 21.30 14.25
N SER A 235 9.26 22.07 13.21
CA SER A 235 7.91 22.58 12.95
C SER A 235 6.93 21.43 12.66
N ILE A 236 5.84 21.34 13.42
CA ILE A 236 4.75 20.37 13.19
C ILE A 236 3.91 20.66 11.94
N LEU A 237 4.23 21.75 11.22
CA LEU A 237 3.67 22.06 9.89
C LEU A 237 4.51 21.47 8.75
N GLU A 238 5.64 20.83 9.05
CA GLU A 238 6.57 20.28 8.07
C GLU A 238 6.86 18.80 8.34
N ASN A 239 6.64 17.97 7.34
CA ASN A 239 7.07 16.57 7.39
C ASN A 239 8.60 16.45 7.42
N SER A 240 9.08 15.32 7.94
CA SER A 240 10.46 14.88 7.87
C SER A 240 10.60 13.64 6.96
N SER A 241 11.81 13.11 6.80
CA SER A 241 11.98 11.81 6.12
C SER A 241 11.64 10.66 7.07
N PHE A 242 12.15 10.73 8.30
CA PHE A 242 11.94 9.72 9.32
C PHE A 242 12.01 10.33 10.72
N ILE A 243 11.44 9.61 11.68
CA ILE A 243 11.56 9.84 13.11
C ILE A 243 12.45 8.75 13.71
N ALA A 244 13.37 9.16 14.59
CA ALA A 244 14.15 8.20 15.35
C ALA A 244 13.25 7.48 16.36
N SER A 245 13.13 6.16 16.22
CA SER A 245 12.26 5.34 17.04
C SER A 245 12.87 5.09 18.43
N SER A 246 12.09 4.46 19.31
CA SER A 246 12.53 4.01 20.62
C SER A 246 13.55 2.87 20.57
N ALA A 247 13.82 2.30 19.39
CA ALA A 247 14.88 1.32 19.19
C ALA A 247 16.27 1.97 19.16
N ASN A 248 16.35 3.29 19.00
CA ASN A 248 17.64 3.98 19.04
C ASN A 248 18.28 3.84 20.44
N PRO A 249 19.60 3.62 20.55
CA PRO A 249 20.26 3.57 21.85
C PRO A 249 20.36 4.96 22.52
N ASP A 250 20.23 6.05 21.77
CA ASP A 250 20.24 7.41 22.31
C ASP A 250 18.81 7.90 22.60
N GLU A 251 18.37 7.78 23.85
CA GLU A 251 17.02 8.20 24.26
C GLU A 251 16.70 9.67 23.98
N ARG A 252 17.71 10.53 23.84
CA ARG A 252 17.54 11.97 23.58
C ARG A 252 17.02 12.25 22.18
N VAL A 253 17.06 11.26 21.27
CA VAL A 253 16.56 11.42 19.91
C VAL A 253 15.19 10.78 19.67
N HIS A 254 14.65 10.05 20.64
CA HIS A 254 13.39 9.33 20.45
C HIS A 254 12.25 10.31 20.15
N GLY A 255 11.55 10.07 19.04
CA GLY A 255 10.45 10.94 18.57
C GLY A 255 10.89 12.15 17.74
N ARG A 256 12.21 12.41 17.60
CA ARG A 256 12.71 13.55 16.81
C ARG A 256 12.67 13.27 15.32
N GLY A 257 12.24 14.26 14.54
CA GLY A 257 12.21 14.20 13.08
C GLY A 257 13.55 14.56 12.42
N PHE A 258 13.89 13.86 11.34
CA PHE A 258 15.13 14.05 10.57
C PHE A 258 14.87 14.04 9.06
N VAL A 259 15.61 14.88 8.33
CA VAL A 259 15.53 14.98 6.86
C VAL A 259 16.75 14.30 6.27
N ALA A 260 16.55 13.15 5.64
CA ALA A 260 17.58 12.43 4.89
C ALA A 260 17.56 12.82 3.40
N ARG A 261 16.35 12.96 2.82
CA ARG A 261 16.07 13.33 1.42
C ARG A 261 14.66 13.92 1.29
N LEU A 262 14.23 14.21 0.05
CA LEU A 262 12.82 14.48 -0.26
C LEU A 262 11.97 13.25 0.12
N SER A 263 10.88 13.48 0.86
CA SER A 263 10.01 12.41 1.36
C SER A 263 8.74 12.30 0.51
N GLY A 264 8.33 11.06 0.22
CA GLY A 264 7.03 10.78 -0.41
C GLY A 264 5.84 10.91 0.54
N SER A 265 6.07 11.19 1.83
CA SER A 265 5.02 11.31 2.85
C SER A 265 3.95 12.36 2.49
N THR A 266 4.32 13.44 1.81
CA THR A 266 3.36 14.46 1.35
C THR A 266 2.32 13.89 0.39
N THR A 267 2.73 13.01 -0.53
CA THR A 267 1.80 12.37 -1.47
C THR A 267 0.80 11.49 -0.73
N GLU A 268 1.25 10.72 0.26
CA GLU A 268 0.37 9.86 1.05
C GLU A 268 -0.62 10.68 1.88
N VAL A 269 -0.21 11.82 2.45
CA VAL A 269 -1.13 12.76 3.13
C VAL A 269 -2.18 13.28 2.17
N ILE A 270 -1.82 13.64 0.93
CA ILE A 270 -2.79 14.07 -0.09
C ILE A 270 -3.76 12.93 -0.43
N SER A 271 -3.26 11.70 -0.59
CA SER A 271 -4.10 10.53 -0.86
C SER A 271 -5.08 10.25 0.28
N MET A 272 -4.62 10.30 1.54
CA MET A 272 -5.48 10.19 2.72
C MET A 272 -6.50 11.33 2.78
N TYR A 273 -6.08 12.57 2.58
CA TYR A 273 -6.95 13.75 2.59
C TYR A 273 -8.07 13.66 1.56
N ILE A 274 -7.74 13.35 0.30
CA ILE A 274 -8.74 13.18 -0.76
C ILE A 274 -9.71 12.07 -0.37
N ARG A 275 -9.21 10.94 0.14
CA ARG A 275 -10.06 9.81 0.49
C ARG A 275 -10.94 10.05 1.71
N MET A 276 -10.42 10.70 2.74
CA MET A 276 -11.17 11.07 3.94
C MET A 276 -12.36 11.96 3.58
N PHE A 277 -12.17 12.91 2.67
CA PHE A 277 -13.19 13.89 2.37
C PHE A 277 -14.07 13.56 1.15
N ALA A 278 -13.57 12.87 0.11
CA ALA A 278 -14.39 12.49 -1.06
C ALA A 278 -14.79 11.01 -1.11
N GLY A 279 -14.02 10.10 -0.50
CA GLY A 279 -14.24 8.66 -0.60
C GLY A 279 -13.27 7.91 -1.53
N ASP A 280 -13.55 6.64 -1.81
CA ASP A 280 -12.65 5.71 -2.52
C ASP A 280 -12.49 6.04 -4.02
N ARG A 281 -13.53 6.56 -4.65
CA ARG A 281 -13.55 6.87 -6.09
C ARG A 281 -14.02 8.30 -6.29
N LEU A 282 -13.28 9.05 -7.10
CA LEU A 282 -13.67 10.40 -7.50
C LEU A 282 -14.68 10.30 -8.65
N PHE A 283 -14.24 10.53 -9.88
CA PHE A 283 -15.10 10.42 -11.05
C PHE A 283 -15.15 8.97 -11.57
N THR A 284 -16.36 8.50 -11.84
CA THR A 284 -16.66 7.21 -12.48
C THR A 284 -17.51 7.43 -13.74
N VAL A 285 -17.61 6.41 -14.56
CA VAL A 285 -18.55 6.38 -15.70
C VAL A 285 -19.66 5.40 -15.32
N GLY A 286 -20.86 5.93 -15.06
CA GLY A 286 -22.07 5.16 -14.80
C GLY A 286 -22.96 5.09 -16.04
N GLU A 287 -24.17 4.54 -15.88
CA GLU A 287 -25.16 4.42 -16.96
C GLU A 287 -25.54 5.78 -17.56
N ASN A 288 -25.55 6.83 -16.73
CA ASN A 288 -25.93 8.19 -17.10
C ASN A 288 -24.73 9.08 -17.49
N GLY A 289 -23.57 8.49 -17.75
CA GLY A 289 -22.36 9.21 -18.13
C GLY A 289 -21.40 9.45 -16.97
N LEU A 290 -20.80 10.64 -16.90
CA LEU A 290 -19.84 10.98 -15.84
C LEU A 290 -20.56 11.13 -14.50
N GLU A 291 -20.03 10.50 -13.45
CA GLU A 291 -20.59 10.58 -12.10
C GLU A 291 -19.49 10.84 -11.08
N ILE A 292 -19.83 11.50 -9.98
CA ILE A 292 -19.00 11.62 -8.79
C ILE A 292 -19.87 11.47 -7.55
N ARG A 293 -19.50 10.51 -6.70
CA ARG A 293 -20.14 10.27 -5.42
C ARG A 293 -19.24 10.77 -4.30
N PHE A 294 -19.74 11.66 -3.46
CA PHE A 294 -19.06 12.09 -2.25
C PHE A 294 -19.42 11.16 -1.09
N ALA A 295 -18.46 10.34 -0.67
CA ALA A 295 -18.61 9.44 0.46
C ALA A 295 -17.51 9.73 1.51
N PRO A 296 -17.60 10.87 2.25
CA PRO A 296 -16.61 11.19 3.26
C PRO A 296 -16.56 10.12 4.34
N ALA A 297 -15.38 9.86 4.89
CA ALA A 297 -15.15 8.98 6.02
C ALA A 297 -14.44 9.76 7.14
N LEU A 298 -15.14 10.72 7.74
CA LEU A 298 -14.67 11.64 8.78
C LEU A 298 -15.15 11.19 10.16
N LYS A 299 -14.24 11.14 11.14
CA LYS A 299 -14.59 10.94 12.55
C LYS A 299 -15.32 12.19 13.05
N GLY A 300 -16.29 12.04 13.96
CA GLY A 300 -17.07 13.17 14.49
C GLY A 300 -16.23 14.35 15.02
N SER A 301 -15.03 14.07 15.54
CA SER A 301 -14.08 15.07 16.01
C SER A 301 -13.50 15.98 14.92
N PHE A 302 -13.62 15.63 13.64
CA PHE A 302 -13.18 16.46 12.51
C PHE A 302 -14.17 17.56 12.12
N PHE A 303 -15.38 17.51 12.68
CA PHE A 303 -16.34 18.60 12.57
C PHE A 303 -16.10 19.62 13.68
N LYS A 304 -16.14 20.91 13.33
CA LYS A 304 -16.10 22.02 14.27
C LYS A 304 -17.31 22.00 15.21
N GLU A 305 -17.28 22.85 16.22
CA GLU A 305 -18.39 23.01 17.17
C GLU A 305 -19.72 23.38 16.49
N ASP A 306 -19.66 24.13 15.38
CA ASP A 306 -20.83 24.49 14.56
C ASP A 306 -21.32 23.35 13.63
N GLY A 307 -20.70 22.17 13.71
CA GLY A 307 -21.04 21.01 12.89
C GLY A 307 -20.46 21.04 11.48
N THR A 308 -19.57 21.98 11.15
CA THR A 308 -18.99 22.08 9.80
C THR A 308 -17.63 21.41 9.67
N ALA A 309 -17.39 20.75 8.53
CA ALA A 309 -16.08 20.30 8.09
C ALA A 309 -15.91 20.65 6.61
N ALA A 310 -14.76 21.21 6.23
CA ALA A 310 -14.74 22.03 5.05
C ALA A 310 -13.37 21.97 4.37
N TRP A 311 -13.35 21.60 3.09
CA TRP A 311 -12.15 21.38 2.29
C TRP A 311 -12.23 21.99 0.87
N THR A 312 -11.13 21.94 0.13
CA THR A 312 -11.07 22.40 -1.28
C THR A 312 -10.84 21.21 -2.19
N PHE A 313 -11.83 20.94 -3.04
CA PHE A 313 -11.79 19.89 -4.05
C PHE A 313 -11.20 20.42 -5.36
N MET A 314 -10.23 19.67 -5.92
CA MET A 314 -9.54 20.00 -7.18
C MET A 314 -8.95 21.42 -7.24
N GLY A 315 -8.62 22.01 -6.09
CA GLY A 315 -8.03 23.35 -6.00
C GLY A 315 -8.99 24.50 -6.34
N GLN A 316 -10.26 24.24 -6.62
CA GLN A 316 -11.21 25.26 -7.11
C GLN A 316 -12.54 25.27 -6.35
N CYS A 317 -13.11 24.09 -6.06
CA CYS A 317 -14.43 23.99 -5.46
C CYS A 317 -14.34 23.88 -3.94
N ARG A 318 -14.92 24.83 -3.21
CA ARG A 318 -15.00 24.78 -1.75
C ARG A 318 -16.15 23.87 -1.33
N ILE A 319 -15.85 22.70 -0.77
CA ILE A 319 -16.88 21.79 -0.26
C ILE A 319 -17.02 21.97 1.25
N VAL A 320 -18.25 22.17 1.72
CA VAL A 320 -18.60 22.31 3.14
C VAL A 320 -19.62 21.24 3.49
N TYR A 321 -19.22 20.34 4.38
CA TYR A 321 -20.09 19.35 5.00
C TYR A 321 -20.74 19.96 6.25
N HIS A 322 -22.06 19.86 6.35
CA HIS A 322 -22.87 20.34 7.47
C HIS A 322 -23.46 19.16 8.22
N ASN A 323 -22.94 18.88 9.42
CA ASN A 323 -23.33 17.76 10.27
C ASN A 323 -23.61 18.26 11.68
N ALA A 324 -24.84 18.71 11.93
CA ALA A 324 -25.24 19.27 13.22
C ALA A 324 -25.06 18.27 14.38
N SER A 325 -25.23 16.97 14.09
CA SER A 325 -25.06 15.90 15.08
C SER A 325 -23.60 15.57 15.39
N ARG A 326 -22.65 16.05 14.57
CA ARG A 326 -21.22 15.71 14.61
C ARG A 326 -20.95 14.19 14.70
N ARG A 327 -21.86 13.36 14.18
CA ARG A 327 -21.65 11.91 14.08
C ARG A 327 -20.56 11.61 13.07
N SER A 328 -19.81 10.52 13.27
CA SER A 328 -18.89 10.03 12.25
C SER A 328 -19.64 9.75 10.95
N THR A 329 -19.00 9.94 9.80
CA THR A 329 -19.58 9.64 8.48
C THR A 329 -19.26 8.22 8.01
N TYR A 330 -18.74 7.37 8.90
CA TYR A 330 -18.48 5.95 8.70
C TYR A 330 -19.00 5.12 9.88
N GLY A 331 -19.17 3.81 9.67
CA GLY A 331 -19.67 2.88 10.69
C GLY A 331 -21.21 2.88 10.83
N ASP A 332 -21.67 2.24 11.90
CA ASP A 332 -23.09 2.10 12.22
C ASP A 332 -23.70 3.44 12.66
N GLY A 333 -24.87 3.77 12.12
CA GLY A 333 -25.56 5.03 12.44
C GLY A 333 -24.78 6.27 11.97
N ALA A 334 -23.94 6.13 10.96
CA ALA A 334 -23.12 7.20 10.44
C ALA A 334 -23.93 8.26 9.69
N ALA A 335 -23.49 9.51 9.76
CA ALA A 335 -24.11 10.60 9.02
C ALA A 335 -23.89 10.43 7.50
N ARG A 336 -24.93 10.68 6.72
CA ARG A 336 -24.93 10.48 5.25
C ARG A 336 -25.39 11.75 4.54
N ILE A 337 -24.83 12.00 3.36
CA ILE A 337 -25.21 13.18 2.59
C ILE A 337 -26.65 12.96 2.08
N THR A 338 -27.56 13.82 2.49
CA THR A 338 -28.97 13.78 2.07
C THR A 338 -29.25 14.76 0.94
N SER A 339 -28.51 15.85 0.87
CA SER A 339 -28.64 16.87 -0.18
C SER A 339 -27.37 17.70 -0.35
N MET A 340 -27.25 18.32 -1.52
CA MET A 340 -26.17 19.24 -1.87
C MET A 340 -26.72 20.51 -2.53
N LYS A 341 -26.13 21.66 -2.20
CA LYS A 341 -26.35 22.94 -2.89
C LYS A 341 -25.07 23.34 -3.62
N LEU A 342 -25.16 23.48 -4.93
CA LEU A 342 -24.05 23.79 -5.82
C LEU A 342 -24.13 25.28 -6.20
N LEU A 343 -23.11 26.06 -5.86
CA LEU A 343 -22.95 27.44 -6.31
C LEU A 343 -22.04 27.47 -7.54
N THR A 344 -22.58 27.90 -8.67
CA THR A 344 -21.82 28.00 -9.91
C THR A 344 -20.97 29.28 -9.97
N THR A 345 -20.01 29.33 -10.89
CA THR A 345 -19.22 30.54 -11.18
C THR A 345 -20.08 31.73 -11.65
N GLN A 346 -21.30 31.47 -12.13
CA GLN A 346 -22.27 32.49 -12.55
C GLN A 346 -23.18 32.96 -11.41
N GLY A 347 -22.97 32.46 -10.18
CA GLY A 347 -23.80 32.79 -9.02
C GLY A 347 -25.14 32.05 -8.97
N LYS A 348 -25.38 31.09 -9.87
CA LYS A 348 -26.59 30.24 -9.82
C LYS A 348 -26.44 29.20 -8.71
N VAL A 349 -27.51 28.99 -7.95
CA VAL A 349 -27.62 27.89 -6.99
C VAL A 349 -28.44 26.76 -7.61
N ILE A 350 -27.90 25.55 -7.54
CA ILE A 350 -28.54 24.31 -8.02
C ILE A 350 -28.67 23.38 -6.81
N GLU A 351 -29.84 22.79 -6.62
CA GLU A 351 -30.08 21.77 -5.60
C GLU A 351 -29.95 20.38 -6.21
N SER A 352 -29.31 19.48 -5.48
CA SER A 352 -29.16 18.07 -5.83
C SER A 352 -29.51 17.22 -4.62
N GLU A 353 -30.32 16.19 -4.81
CA GLU A 353 -30.59 15.21 -3.77
C GLU A 353 -29.46 14.18 -3.69
N GLY A 354 -29.24 13.65 -2.48
CA GLY A 354 -28.28 12.58 -2.22
C GLY A 354 -26.81 13.00 -2.28
N ASP A 355 -25.95 12.00 -2.43
CA ASP A 355 -24.50 12.08 -2.31
C ASP A 355 -23.76 12.07 -3.66
N THR A 356 -24.51 12.01 -4.77
CA THR A 356 -23.97 11.76 -6.11
C THR A 356 -24.39 12.86 -7.08
N LEU A 357 -23.42 13.39 -7.83
CA LEU A 357 -23.64 14.24 -8.99
C LEU A 357 -23.43 13.41 -10.26
N SER A 358 -24.35 13.48 -11.21
CA SER A 358 -24.29 12.75 -12.48
C SER A 358 -24.45 13.70 -13.68
N GLY A 359 -23.95 13.27 -14.84
CA GLY A 359 -24.12 13.97 -16.11
C GLY A 359 -23.61 15.41 -16.07
N GLU A 360 -24.46 16.36 -16.43
CA GLU A 360 -24.09 17.77 -16.55
C GLU A 360 -23.50 18.37 -15.26
N TYR A 361 -23.93 17.94 -14.07
CA TYR A 361 -23.41 18.47 -12.81
C TYR A 361 -22.02 17.93 -12.48
N ALA A 362 -21.76 16.65 -12.78
CA ALA A 362 -20.42 16.07 -12.64
C ALA A 362 -19.44 16.70 -13.63
N GLU A 363 -19.86 16.90 -14.89
CA GLU A 363 -19.07 17.57 -15.91
C GLU A 363 -18.78 19.03 -15.54
N MET A 364 -19.80 19.76 -15.05
CA MET A 364 -19.66 21.13 -14.59
C MET A 364 -18.69 21.23 -13.41
N LEU A 365 -18.76 20.31 -12.43
CA LEU A 365 -17.80 20.25 -11.34
C LEU A 365 -16.38 20.03 -11.87
N ARG A 366 -16.21 19.02 -12.74
CA ARG A 366 -14.89 18.65 -13.30
C ARG A 366 -14.28 19.78 -14.13
N ALA A 367 -15.11 20.57 -14.81
CA ALA A 367 -14.71 21.72 -15.61
C ALA A 367 -14.45 23.00 -14.78
N GLY A 368 -14.62 22.96 -13.46
CA GLY A 368 -14.42 24.13 -12.59
C GLY A 368 -15.59 25.13 -12.61
N GLY A 369 -16.76 24.72 -13.10
CA GLY A 369 -17.97 25.54 -13.17
C GLY A 369 -18.70 25.71 -11.83
N ILE A 370 -18.31 24.96 -10.79
CA ILE A 370 -18.88 25.00 -9.44
C ILE A 370 -17.81 25.48 -8.45
N VAL A 371 -18.07 26.61 -7.80
CA VAL A 371 -17.12 27.24 -6.85
C VAL A 371 -17.34 26.79 -5.41
N ARG A 372 -18.55 26.32 -5.06
CA ARG A 372 -18.88 25.84 -3.72
C ARG A 372 -19.96 24.76 -3.75
N ILE A 373 -19.81 23.77 -2.87
CA ILE A 373 -20.82 22.76 -2.57
C ILE A 373 -21.09 22.79 -1.07
N ASP A 374 -22.35 23.00 -0.67
CA ASP A 374 -22.82 22.80 0.70
C ASP A 374 -23.58 21.48 0.76
N ALA A 375 -23.00 20.47 1.42
CA ALA A 375 -23.54 19.13 1.56
C ALA A 375 -24.10 18.92 2.97
N VAL A 376 -25.39 18.59 3.09
CA VAL A 376 -26.06 18.32 4.37
C VAL A 376 -25.89 16.85 4.71
N LEU A 377 -25.35 16.59 5.90
CA LEU A 377 -25.16 15.26 6.48
C LEU A 377 -26.18 15.08 7.61
N GLU A 378 -27.02 14.05 7.48
CA GLU A 378 -27.99 13.69 8.52
C GLU A 378 -27.68 12.37 9.17
#